data_AF-A0A1N6KPB2-F1
#
_entry.id   AF-A0A1N6KPB2-F1
#
_cell.length_a   1.000
_cell.length_b   1.000
_cell.length_c   1.000
_cell.angle_alpha   90.00
_cell.angle_beta   90.00
_cell.angle_gamma   90.00
#
_symmetry.space_group_name_H-M   'P 1'
#
loop_
_entity.id
_entity.type
_entity.pdbx_description
1 polymer ?
#
loop_
_entity_poly.entity_id
_entity_poly.type
_entity_poly.pdbx_seq_one_letter_code
_entity_poly.pdbx_strand_id
1 'polypeptide(L)'
;MRVPASGTIAVLHFAVASLFFPAFGFAAAEIKLDKDFLSGVIENVPTIPFQKDGKYQGTVQKFRLLAIDPKSRRFELACQVVGEFRPPTVSPLKEKRPRKEESTENWTGFRFDVRIGINVEPGRDGAPRFRVEVEEVKRRELEGFAGALAKILGRSFDQVVTQIADGKASQLGAKINAEINKRVKAFRDYGVLCAIDYAPSDVVLHFDVTRLKTEGVVGYVYPEPHPGTVALTRWFHPRQGHHLYTVTPEGLERQGYVSEGVSCYVYPSATEGTVPLYRWRSRKEPFYTTAPDGEGVARAGYRSDGIACLLYPDEKPDTVPLYRFLNPRNGRHFYTMHKYAEFAK
;
A
#
# COMPACT_ATOMS: atom_id res chain seq x y z
N MET A 1 -35.66 67.28 23.00
CA MET A 1 -35.55 68.25 21.88
C MET A 1 -34.16 68.09 21.26
N ARG A 2 -34.10 67.78 19.96
CA ARG A 2 -32.99 68.01 18.98
C ARG A 2 -31.56 67.49 19.27
N VAL A 3 -31.17 66.50 18.45
CA VAL A 3 -29.94 66.27 17.63
C VAL A 3 -28.72 67.19 17.84
N PRO A 4 -27.49 66.63 17.82
CA PRO A 4 -26.56 66.78 16.68
C PRO A 4 -25.98 65.40 16.23
N ALA A 5 -25.94 65.03 14.94
CA ALA A 5 -25.14 65.49 13.80
C ALA A 5 -23.71 64.88 13.72
N SER A 6 -23.65 63.81 12.91
CA SER A 6 -22.61 63.25 12.03
C SER A 6 -21.16 63.77 12.01
N GLY A 7 -20.22 62.83 11.83
CA GLY A 7 -18.87 63.07 11.30
C GLY A 7 -18.01 61.80 11.25
N THR A 8 -18.01 61.11 10.11
CA THR A 8 -17.17 59.93 9.80
C THR A 8 -15.75 60.34 9.40
N ILE A 9 -14.69 59.75 9.98
CA ILE A 9 -13.37 59.57 9.32
C ILE A 9 -12.72 58.25 9.82
N ALA A 10 -12.35 57.38 8.89
CA ALA A 10 -11.54 56.18 9.12
C ALA A 10 -10.04 56.51 9.05
N VAL A 11 -9.21 55.91 9.91
CA VAL A 11 -7.76 55.75 9.65
C VAL A 11 -7.24 54.42 10.23
N LEU A 12 -6.35 53.82 9.45
CA LEU A 12 -5.78 52.48 9.46
C LEU A 12 -4.63 52.27 10.48
N HIS A 13 -4.41 51.00 10.80
CA HIS A 13 -3.31 50.25 11.41
C HIS A 13 -1.93 50.88 11.70
N PHE A 14 -1.26 50.36 12.74
CA PHE A 14 0.02 49.64 12.60
C PHE A 14 0.23 48.64 13.77
N ALA A 15 0.45 47.37 13.44
CA ALA A 15 0.87 46.32 14.35
C ALA A 15 2.39 46.11 14.22
N VAL A 16 3.11 46.06 15.35
CA VAL A 16 4.52 45.66 15.39
C VAL A 16 4.59 44.26 15.95
N ALA A 17 5.01 43.32 15.10
CA ALA A 17 5.25 41.93 15.41
C ALA A 17 6.64 41.74 15.99
N SER A 18 6.75 40.86 17.00
CA SER A 18 7.84 39.90 17.17
C SER A 18 7.52 39.01 18.37
N LEU A 19 7.59 37.67 18.20
CA LEU A 19 8.56 36.81 18.89
C LEU A 19 8.24 35.31 18.63
N PHE A 20 9.27 34.63 18.11
CA PHE A 20 9.72 33.24 18.33
C PHE A 20 9.12 32.03 17.56
N PHE A 21 10.04 31.46 16.75
CA PHE A 21 10.21 30.16 16.09
C PHE A 21 9.00 29.35 15.57
N PRO A 22 8.91 29.11 14.24
CA PRO A 22 8.19 27.96 13.74
C PRO A 22 9.08 26.73 13.88
N ALA A 23 8.70 25.78 14.74
CA ALA A 23 9.00 24.39 14.47
C ALA A 23 8.20 24.02 13.21
N PHE A 24 8.84 23.99 12.05
CA PHE A 24 8.20 23.45 10.85
C PHE A 24 8.06 21.93 11.03
N GLY A 25 6.96 21.52 11.65
CA GLY A 25 6.46 20.15 11.54
C GLY A 25 6.11 19.91 10.08
N PHE A 26 6.84 19.02 9.41
CA PHE A 26 6.45 18.56 8.08
C PHE A 26 5.14 17.78 8.22
N ALA A 27 4.08 18.30 7.61
CA ALA A 27 2.77 17.67 7.63
C ALA A 27 2.84 16.28 6.97
N ALA A 28 2.47 15.23 7.71
CA ALA A 28 2.24 13.92 7.13
C ALA A 28 1.15 14.03 6.05
N ALA A 29 1.37 13.40 4.89
CA ALA A 29 0.32 13.30 3.87
C ALA A 29 -0.68 12.23 4.30
N GLU A 30 -1.93 12.65 4.52
CA GLU A 30 -3.01 11.79 4.99
C GLU A 30 -4.10 11.65 3.92
N ILE A 31 -4.47 10.40 3.61
CA ILE A 31 -5.70 10.14 2.89
C ILE A 31 -6.76 9.71 3.88
N LYS A 32 -7.80 10.51 4.01
CA LYS A 32 -9.00 10.15 4.75
C LYS A 32 -9.98 9.38 3.85
N LEU A 33 -10.26 8.14 4.21
CA LEU A 33 -11.32 7.31 3.65
C LEU A 33 -12.49 7.36 4.64
N ASP A 34 -13.38 8.35 4.49
CA ASP A 34 -14.57 8.47 5.35
C ASP A 34 -15.65 7.44 5.00
N LYS A 35 -16.67 7.33 5.87
CA LYS A 35 -17.81 6.41 5.68
C LYS A 35 -18.54 6.60 4.36
N ASP A 36 -18.71 7.83 3.90
CA ASP A 36 -19.47 8.13 2.69
C ASP A 36 -18.69 7.67 1.46
N PHE A 37 -17.39 7.96 1.41
CA PHE A 37 -16.50 7.45 0.39
C PHE A 37 -16.48 5.92 0.37
N LEU A 38 -16.28 5.28 1.53
CA LEU A 38 -16.21 3.83 1.64
C LEU A 38 -17.53 3.19 1.20
N SER A 39 -18.67 3.69 1.69
CA SER A 39 -20.00 3.19 1.30
C SER A 39 -20.22 3.34 -0.20
N GLY A 40 -19.85 4.47 -0.79
CA GLY A 40 -19.94 4.71 -2.23
C GLY A 40 -19.10 3.71 -3.04
N VAL A 41 -17.89 3.36 -2.58
CA VAL A 41 -17.07 2.32 -3.24
C VAL A 41 -17.71 0.93 -3.10
N ILE A 42 -18.18 0.59 -1.90
CA ILE A 42 -18.72 -0.74 -1.56
C ILE A 42 -20.04 -1.03 -2.30
N GLU A 43 -20.94 -0.06 -2.34
CA GLU A 43 -22.27 -0.22 -2.95
C GLU A 43 -22.24 -0.25 -4.49
N ASN A 44 -21.18 0.30 -5.08
CA ASN A 44 -20.92 0.26 -6.52
C ASN A 44 -20.32 -1.08 -6.98
N VAL A 45 -19.98 -1.99 -6.07
CA VAL A 45 -19.54 -3.34 -6.45
C VAL A 45 -20.73 -4.10 -7.07
N PRO A 46 -20.60 -4.62 -8.31
CA PRO A 46 -21.68 -5.33 -8.97
C PRO A 46 -21.96 -6.68 -8.30
N THR A 47 -23.18 -7.20 -8.48
CA THR A 47 -23.57 -8.53 -8.00
C THR A 47 -22.63 -9.61 -8.53
N ILE A 48 -22.24 -10.54 -7.66
CA ILE A 48 -21.26 -11.58 -7.98
C ILE A 48 -21.98 -12.92 -8.14
N PRO A 49 -22.12 -13.47 -9.36
CA PRO A 49 -22.78 -14.74 -9.59
C PRO A 49 -21.95 -15.91 -9.07
N PHE A 50 -22.60 -17.05 -8.85
CA PHE A 50 -21.93 -18.28 -8.46
C PHE A 50 -22.66 -19.54 -8.88
N GLN A 51 -21.88 -20.58 -9.12
CA GLN A 51 -22.39 -21.85 -9.61
C GLN A 51 -21.38 -22.97 -9.32
N LYS A 52 -21.91 -24.16 -9.10
CA LYS A 52 -21.18 -25.42 -9.19
C LYS A 52 -22.08 -26.44 -9.88
N ASP A 53 -21.62 -26.94 -11.02
CA ASP A 53 -22.43 -27.76 -11.93
C ASP A 53 -23.11 -28.93 -11.21
N GLY A 54 -24.42 -29.03 -11.40
CA GLY A 54 -25.27 -30.05 -10.80
C GLY A 54 -25.44 -29.98 -9.28
N LYS A 55 -24.91 -28.96 -8.60
CA LYS A 55 -24.94 -28.85 -7.13
C LYS A 55 -25.65 -27.61 -6.60
N TYR A 56 -25.23 -26.41 -7.02
CA TYR A 56 -25.81 -25.15 -6.54
C TYR A 56 -25.57 -23.99 -7.51
N GLN A 57 -26.42 -22.97 -7.48
CA GLN A 57 -26.29 -21.72 -8.23
C GLN A 57 -26.89 -20.54 -7.49
N GLY A 58 -26.46 -19.31 -7.77
CA GLY A 58 -27.04 -18.11 -7.16
C GLY A 58 -26.23 -16.83 -7.38
N THR A 59 -26.54 -15.81 -6.59
CA THR A 59 -25.88 -14.50 -6.62
C THR A 59 -25.58 -13.98 -5.22
N VAL A 60 -24.45 -13.27 -5.10
CA VAL A 60 -24.18 -12.39 -3.97
C VAL A 60 -24.69 -11.01 -4.35
N GLN A 61 -25.66 -10.52 -3.57
CA GLN A 61 -26.26 -9.20 -3.72
C GLN A 61 -25.26 -8.10 -3.33
N LYS A 62 -25.64 -6.84 -3.55
CA LYS A 62 -24.79 -5.68 -3.23
C LYS A 62 -24.31 -5.72 -1.76
N PHE A 63 -23.08 -5.24 -1.56
CA PHE A 63 -22.49 -5.10 -0.24
C PHE A 63 -22.95 -3.78 0.38
N ARG A 64 -23.08 -3.75 1.71
CA ARG A 64 -23.29 -2.54 2.50
C ARG A 64 -22.23 -2.44 3.58
N LEU A 65 -21.77 -1.22 3.86
CA LEU A 65 -20.94 -0.94 5.03
C LEU A 65 -21.82 -0.99 6.28
N LEU A 66 -21.45 -1.81 7.27
CA LEU A 66 -22.12 -1.86 8.58
C LEU A 66 -21.45 -0.91 9.57
N ALA A 67 -20.12 -1.02 9.70
CA ALA A 67 -19.34 -0.28 10.67
C ALA A 67 -17.86 -0.23 10.28
N ILE A 68 -17.14 0.71 10.89
CA ILE A 68 -15.68 0.68 11.01
C ILE A 68 -15.43 0.32 12.47
N ASP A 69 -14.73 -0.78 12.74
CA ASP A 69 -14.38 -1.19 14.09
C ASP A 69 -12.89 -0.90 14.36
N PRO A 70 -12.59 0.16 15.12
CA PRO A 70 -11.20 0.48 15.49
C PRO A 70 -10.51 -0.62 16.29
N LYS A 71 -11.26 -1.38 17.10
CA LYS A 71 -10.69 -2.39 18.00
C LYS A 71 -10.11 -3.56 17.21
N SER A 72 -10.79 -3.96 16.15
CA SER A 72 -10.36 -5.05 15.25
C SER A 72 -9.68 -4.54 13.98
N ARG A 73 -9.50 -3.21 13.82
CA ARG A 73 -8.85 -2.56 12.67
C ARG A 73 -9.42 -3.01 11.32
N ARG A 74 -10.75 -3.02 11.22
CA ARG A 74 -11.45 -3.50 10.03
C ARG A 74 -12.68 -2.66 9.72
N PHE A 75 -13.11 -2.75 8.47
CA PHE A 75 -14.46 -2.37 8.06
C PHE A 75 -15.32 -3.64 8.03
N GLU A 76 -16.50 -3.59 8.65
CA GLU A 76 -17.48 -4.66 8.61
C GLU A 76 -18.49 -4.40 7.52
N LEU A 77 -18.65 -5.36 6.62
CA LEU A 77 -19.63 -5.35 5.54
C LEU A 77 -20.69 -6.40 5.80
N ALA A 78 -21.86 -6.20 5.19
CA ALA A 78 -22.82 -7.27 4.96
C ALA A 78 -23.16 -7.38 3.48
N CYS A 79 -23.41 -8.60 3.03
CA CYS A 79 -24.12 -8.86 1.78
C CYS A 79 -25.13 -9.97 1.98
N GLN A 80 -26.13 -10.01 1.11
CA GLN A 80 -27.09 -11.09 1.07
C GLN A 80 -26.70 -12.09 -0.01
N VAL A 81 -26.75 -13.37 0.31
CA VAL A 81 -26.56 -14.47 -0.64
C VAL A 81 -27.92 -15.08 -0.92
N VAL A 82 -28.29 -15.16 -2.19
CA VAL A 82 -29.52 -15.79 -2.65
C VAL A 82 -29.16 -16.84 -3.70
N GLY A 83 -29.71 -18.03 -3.59
CA GLY A 83 -29.45 -19.09 -4.55
C GLY A 83 -30.35 -20.29 -4.38
N GLU A 84 -30.00 -21.35 -5.09
CA GLU A 84 -30.69 -22.62 -5.11
C GLU A 84 -29.68 -23.76 -5.08
N PHE A 85 -30.03 -24.89 -4.46
CA PHE A 85 -29.21 -26.09 -4.42
C PHE A 85 -30.00 -27.34 -4.78
N ARG A 86 -29.28 -28.38 -5.22
CA ARG A 86 -29.84 -29.71 -5.45
C ARG A 86 -29.50 -30.63 -4.26
N PRO A 87 -30.50 -31.13 -3.50
CA PRO A 87 -30.26 -32.07 -2.41
C PRO A 87 -29.56 -33.35 -2.90
N PRO A 88 -28.60 -33.92 -2.14
CA PRO A 88 -28.08 -35.24 -2.46
C PRO A 88 -29.20 -36.28 -2.34
N THR A 89 -29.40 -37.08 -3.38
CA THR A 89 -30.38 -38.17 -3.36
C THR A 89 -29.96 -39.19 -2.30
N VAL A 90 -30.63 -39.21 -1.15
CA VAL A 90 -30.44 -40.30 -0.18
C VAL A 90 -31.11 -41.52 -0.78
N SER A 91 -30.33 -42.43 -1.36
CA SER A 91 -30.84 -43.74 -1.75
C SER A 91 -31.31 -44.46 -0.49
N PRO A 92 -32.61 -44.80 -0.35
CA PRO A 92 -33.03 -45.69 0.71
C PRO A 92 -32.35 -47.04 0.49
N LEU A 93 -31.88 -47.66 1.57
CA LEU A 93 -31.60 -49.10 1.57
C LEU A 93 -32.79 -49.82 0.92
N LYS A 94 -32.47 -50.63 -0.09
CA LYS A 94 -33.36 -51.37 -0.97
C LYS A 94 -34.72 -51.72 -0.36
N GLU A 95 -35.78 -51.05 -0.80
CA GLU A 95 -37.04 -51.73 -1.02
C GLU A 95 -37.59 -51.37 -2.41
N LYS A 96 -37.71 -52.42 -3.23
CA LYS A 96 -38.25 -52.36 -4.59
C LYS A 96 -39.73 -51.94 -4.54
N ARG A 97 -40.06 -50.79 -5.13
CA ARG A 97 -41.39 -50.54 -5.73
C ARG A 97 -41.27 -49.78 -7.06
N PRO A 98 -42.15 -50.05 -8.04
CA PRO A 98 -42.06 -49.49 -9.38
C PRO A 98 -42.88 -48.20 -9.56
N ARG A 99 -42.57 -47.48 -10.67
CA ARG A 99 -43.25 -46.29 -11.27
C ARG A 99 -43.00 -44.98 -10.52
N LYS A 100 -42.67 -43.86 -11.18
CA LYS A 100 -43.32 -43.15 -12.30
C LYS A 100 -42.30 -42.19 -12.97
N GLU A 101 -42.52 -41.85 -14.24
CA GLU A 101 -41.93 -40.64 -14.85
C GLU A 101 -42.44 -39.40 -14.09
N GLU A 102 -41.55 -38.70 -13.40
CA GLU A 102 -41.81 -37.39 -12.79
C GLU A 102 -40.65 -36.45 -13.15
N SER A 103 -40.92 -35.55 -14.09
CA SER A 103 -40.10 -34.37 -14.34
C SER A 103 -40.21 -33.42 -13.14
N THR A 104 -39.08 -33.09 -12.51
CA THR A 104 -38.71 -31.75 -12.01
C THR A 104 -37.38 -31.89 -11.29
N GLU A 105 -36.36 -31.21 -11.78
CA GLU A 105 -35.12 -31.03 -11.03
C GLU A 105 -35.47 -30.30 -9.72
N ASN A 106 -35.53 -31.03 -8.60
CA ASN A 106 -35.87 -30.46 -7.30
C ASN A 106 -34.73 -29.58 -6.78
N TRP A 107 -34.68 -28.36 -7.29
CA TRP A 107 -33.90 -27.25 -6.77
C TRP A 107 -34.60 -26.65 -5.55
N THR A 108 -33.85 -26.37 -4.49
CA THR A 108 -34.36 -25.75 -3.26
C THR A 108 -33.70 -24.41 -3.04
N GLY A 109 -34.50 -23.35 -2.92
CA GLY A 109 -34.03 -21.99 -2.69
C GLY A 109 -33.45 -21.77 -1.29
N PHE A 110 -32.49 -20.85 -1.19
CA PHE A 110 -31.92 -20.39 0.07
C PHE A 110 -31.60 -18.89 0.01
N ARG A 111 -31.63 -18.27 1.18
CA ARG A 111 -31.20 -16.89 1.39
C ARG A 111 -30.55 -16.79 2.77
N PHE A 112 -29.39 -16.15 2.84
CA PHE A 112 -28.75 -15.82 4.11
C PHE A 112 -27.89 -14.57 3.97
N ASP A 113 -27.66 -13.90 5.09
CA ASP A 113 -26.76 -12.74 5.14
C ASP A 113 -25.35 -13.21 5.55
N VAL A 114 -24.33 -12.54 5.00
CA VAL A 114 -22.91 -12.82 5.25
C VAL A 114 -22.26 -11.54 5.73
N ARG A 115 -21.50 -11.65 6.83
CA ARG A 115 -20.63 -10.57 7.31
C ARG A 115 -19.20 -10.79 6.84
N ILE A 116 -18.56 -9.70 6.41
CA ILE A 116 -17.22 -9.73 5.82
C ILE A 116 -16.39 -8.65 6.49
N GLY A 117 -15.17 -8.99 6.87
CA GLY A 117 -14.17 -8.05 7.37
C GLY A 117 -13.24 -7.62 6.24
N ILE A 118 -12.90 -6.33 6.21
CA ILE A 118 -11.83 -5.81 5.34
C ILE A 118 -10.79 -5.11 6.21
N ASN A 119 -9.54 -5.54 6.09
CA ASN A 119 -8.37 -4.93 6.71
C ASN A 119 -7.46 -4.30 5.65
N VAL A 120 -6.68 -3.28 6.04
CA VAL A 120 -5.70 -2.62 5.16
C VAL A 120 -4.30 -2.98 5.63
N GLU A 121 -3.44 -3.43 4.71
CA GLU A 121 -2.07 -3.85 4.98
C GLU A 121 -1.08 -3.24 3.97
N PRO A 122 0.19 -3.03 4.34
CA PRO A 122 1.23 -2.65 3.39
C PRO A 122 1.67 -3.83 2.50
N GLY A 123 1.80 -3.59 1.20
CA GLY A 123 2.42 -4.49 0.24
C GLY A 123 3.95 -4.52 0.35
N ARG A 124 4.57 -5.49 -0.33
CA ARG A 124 6.05 -5.57 -0.47
C ARG A 124 6.66 -4.31 -1.12
N ASP A 125 5.82 -3.50 -1.76
CA ASP A 125 6.09 -2.23 -2.42
C ASP A 125 5.76 -0.99 -1.59
N GLY A 126 5.34 -1.14 -0.33
CA GLY A 126 4.95 -0.01 0.51
C GLY A 126 3.57 0.57 0.18
N ALA A 127 2.84 -0.07 -0.73
CA ALA A 127 1.49 0.30 -1.15
C ALA A 127 0.40 -0.31 -0.24
N PRO A 128 -0.66 0.40 0.19
CA PRO A 128 -1.83 -0.21 0.83
C PRO A 128 -2.46 -1.31 -0.04
N ARG A 129 -2.86 -2.39 0.61
CA ARG A 129 -3.61 -3.52 0.06
C ARG A 129 -4.77 -3.82 1.01
N PHE A 130 -5.97 -3.92 0.46
CA PHE A 130 -7.20 -4.17 1.19
C PHE A 130 -7.45 -5.67 1.17
N ARG A 131 -7.16 -6.37 2.25
CA ARG A 131 -7.46 -7.79 2.34
C ARG A 131 -8.92 -7.97 2.76
N VAL A 132 -9.55 -8.96 2.15
CA VAL A 132 -10.92 -9.35 2.45
C VAL A 132 -10.83 -10.68 3.19
N GLU A 133 -11.30 -10.68 4.42
CA GLU A 133 -11.36 -11.86 5.28
C GLU A 133 -12.84 -12.16 5.55
N VAL A 134 -13.23 -13.42 5.32
CA VAL A 134 -14.57 -13.87 5.69
C VAL A 134 -14.52 -14.30 7.15
N GLU A 135 -14.92 -13.40 8.04
CA GLU A 135 -14.73 -13.59 9.48
C GLU A 135 -15.56 -14.73 10.05
N GLU A 136 -16.83 -14.79 9.68
CA GLU A 136 -17.76 -15.78 10.19
C GLU A 136 -19.09 -15.59 9.47
N VAL A 137 -19.60 -16.64 8.83
CA VAL A 137 -21.05 -16.77 8.70
C VAL A 137 -21.54 -17.03 10.11
N LYS A 138 -21.92 -15.98 10.84
CA LYS A 138 -22.44 -16.12 12.21
C LYS A 138 -23.60 -17.12 12.14
N ARG A 139 -23.38 -18.33 12.66
CA ARG A 139 -24.35 -19.43 12.71
C ARG A 139 -25.71 -19.00 13.28
N ARG A 140 -25.78 -17.91 14.04
CA ARG A 140 -27.01 -17.32 14.57
C ARG A 140 -27.98 -16.80 13.50
N GLU A 141 -27.50 -16.28 12.36
CA GLU A 141 -28.40 -15.89 11.25
C GLU A 141 -28.88 -17.11 10.44
N LEU A 142 -28.28 -18.29 10.67
CA LEU A 142 -28.75 -19.58 10.17
C LEU A 142 -29.77 -20.25 11.11
N GLU A 143 -29.92 -19.83 12.37
CA GLU A 143 -30.82 -20.47 13.34
C GLU A 143 -32.31 -20.35 12.95
N GLY A 144 -32.67 -19.39 12.09
CA GLY A 144 -34.00 -19.32 11.45
C GLY A 144 -34.20 -20.24 10.23
N PHE A 145 -33.10 -20.79 9.69
CA PHE A 145 -33.04 -21.73 8.56
C PHE A 145 -32.66 -23.17 9.00
N ALA A 146 -32.20 -23.34 10.25
CA ALA A 146 -31.42 -24.48 10.74
C ALA A 146 -32.23 -25.74 11.13
N GLY A 147 -33.44 -25.93 10.59
CA GLY A 147 -34.22 -27.14 10.84
C GLY A 147 -34.03 -28.21 9.76
N ALA A 148 -34.32 -27.84 8.51
CA ALA A 148 -34.40 -28.77 7.39
C ALA A 148 -33.19 -28.65 6.45
N LEU A 149 -32.75 -27.43 6.12
CA LEU A 149 -31.66 -27.21 5.16
C LEU A 149 -30.30 -27.69 5.69
N ALA A 150 -29.95 -27.34 6.94
CA ALA A 150 -28.70 -27.75 7.59
C ALA A 150 -28.62 -29.28 7.77
N LYS A 151 -29.77 -29.93 7.97
CA LYS A 151 -29.91 -31.38 8.16
C LYS A 151 -29.74 -32.16 6.85
N ILE A 152 -30.23 -31.59 5.74
CA ILE A 152 -30.14 -32.19 4.39
C ILE A 152 -28.76 -31.93 3.75
N LEU A 153 -28.15 -30.77 4.02
CA LEU A 153 -26.94 -30.35 3.31
C LEU A 153 -25.61 -30.71 3.98
N GLY A 154 -25.58 -31.11 5.26
CA GLY A 154 -24.38 -31.67 5.93
C GLY A 154 -23.04 -30.98 5.59
N ARG A 155 -21.95 -31.76 5.50
CA ARG A 155 -20.59 -31.27 5.15
C ARG A 155 -20.52 -30.52 3.81
N SER A 156 -21.51 -30.69 2.94
CA SER A 156 -21.58 -30.01 1.64
C SER A 156 -21.96 -28.54 1.79
N PHE A 157 -22.80 -28.17 2.77
CA PHE A 157 -23.14 -26.76 3.03
C PHE A 157 -21.94 -25.96 3.51
N ASP A 158 -21.20 -26.51 4.48
CA ASP A 158 -19.97 -25.88 4.98
C ASP A 158 -18.98 -25.72 3.81
N GLN A 159 -18.84 -26.70 2.93
CA GLN A 159 -18.03 -26.57 1.71
C GLN A 159 -18.58 -25.55 0.71
N VAL A 160 -19.90 -25.38 0.58
CA VAL A 160 -20.51 -24.35 -0.27
C VAL A 160 -20.24 -22.97 0.31
N VAL A 161 -20.49 -22.77 1.60
CA VAL A 161 -20.24 -21.53 2.33
C VAL A 161 -18.75 -21.19 2.28
N THR A 162 -17.86 -22.14 2.54
CA THR A 162 -16.40 -21.96 2.45
C THR A 162 -15.93 -21.70 1.02
N GLN A 163 -16.47 -22.39 0.00
CA GLN A 163 -16.10 -22.12 -1.41
C GLN A 163 -16.64 -20.78 -1.92
N ILE A 164 -17.84 -20.38 -1.47
CA ILE A 164 -18.42 -19.07 -1.74
C ILE A 164 -17.66 -17.97 -1.00
N ALA A 165 -17.25 -18.23 0.24
CA ALA A 165 -16.42 -17.35 1.05
C ALA A 165 -15.03 -17.17 0.44
N ASP A 166 -14.26 -18.24 0.27
CA ASP A 166 -12.84 -18.19 -0.10
C ASP A 166 -12.62 -17.78 -1.57
N GLY A 167 -13.33 -18.41 -2.50
CA GLY A 167 -13.16 -18.15 -3.94
C GLY A 167 -13.64 -16.76 -4.35
N LYS A 168 -14.66 -16.22 -3.66
CA LYS A 168 -15.26 -14.93 -4.02
C LYS A 168 -14.82 -13.79 -3.14
N ALA A 169 -14.37 -14.01 -1.91
CA ALA A 169 -13.65 -12.99 -1.14
C ALA A 169 -12.42 -12.52 -1.93
N SER A 170 -11.77 -13.41 -2.68
CA SER A 170 -10.68 -13.04 -3.61
C SER A 170 -11.15 -12.12 -4.75
N GLN A 171 -12.28 -12.41 -5.40
CA GLN A 171 -12.82 -11.57 -6.49
C GLN A 171 -13.40 -10.24 -5.99
N LEU A 172 -14.09 -10.27 -4.85
CA LEU A 172 -14.57 -9.09 -4.14
C LEU A 172 -13.39 -8.20 -3.72
N GLY A 173 -12.38 -8.82 -3.11
CA GLY A 173 -11.14 -8.18 -2.73
C GLY A 173 -10.44 -7.55 -3.92
N ALA A 174 -10.33 -8.24 -5.06
CA ALA A 174 -9.74 -7.66 -6.26
C ALA A 174 -10.47 -6.39 -6.74
N LYS A 175 -11.82 -6.38 -6.71
CA LYS A 175 -12.62 -5.22 -7.12
C LYS A 175 -12.54 -4.06 -6.14
N ILE A 176 -12.68 -4.32 -4.84
CA ILE A 176 -12.55 -3.31 -3.79
C ILE A 176 -11.13 -2.74 -3.80
N ASN A 177 -10.12 -3.60 -3.90
CA ASN A 177 -8.74 -3.17 -4.10
C ASN A 177 -8.64 -2.27 -5.31
N ALA A 178 -9.12 -2.67 -6.50
CA ALA A 178 -9.01 -1.85 -7.71
C ALA A 178 -9.61 -0.46 -7.54
N GLU A 179 -10.78 -0.33 -6.89
CA GLU A 179 -11.46 0.95 -6.73
C GLU A 179 -10.78 1.84 -5.69
N ILE A 180 -10.45 1.30 -4.51
CA ILE A 180 -9.72 2.06 -3.50
C ILE A 180 -8.30 2.39 -4.00
N ASN A 181 -7.69 1.47 -4.75
CA ASN A 181 -6.42 1.66 -5.42
C ASN A 181 -6.42 2.86 -6.34
N LYS A 182 -7.52 3.15 -7.06
CA LYS A 182 -7.60 4.36 -7.90
C LYS A 182 -7.45 5.64 -7.07
N ARG A 183 -8.03 5.68 -5.87
CA ARG A 183 -7.98 6.86 -5.00
C ARG A 183 -6.66 7.01 -4.27
N VAL A 184 -6.10 5.91 -3.77
CA VAL A 184 -4.81 5.94 -3.06
C VAL A 184 -3.61 5.88 -4.01
N LYS A 185 -3.83 5.69 -5.33
CA LYS A 185 -2.80 5.71 -6.36
C LYS A 185 -1.92 6.95 -6.23
N ALA A 186 -2.55 8.12 -6.10
CA ALA A 186 -1.85 9.39 -6.02
C ALA A 186 -0.84 9.48 -4.86
N PHE A 187 -0.96 8.68 -3.80
CA PHE A 187 -0.06 8.75 -2.62
C PHE A 187 0.85 7.54 -2.50
N ARG A 188 0.55 6.46 -3.22
CA ARG A 188 1.51 5.37 -3.48
C ARG A 188 2.65 5.78 -4.38
N ASP A 189 2.53 6.94 -5.02
CA ASP A 189 3.55 7.51 -5.89
C ASP A 189 4.45 8.52 -5.13
N TYR A 190 4.03 8.98 -3.93
CA TYR A 190 4.74 9.94 -3.08
C TYR A 190 4.54 9.58 -1.61
N GLY A 191 5.05 8.44 -1.15
CA GLY A 191 4.79 8.01 0.22
C GLY A 191 5.02 6.53 0.42
N VAL A 192 5.85 6.16 1.40
CA VAL A 192 5.68 4.81 1.94
C VAL A 192 4.51 4.90 2.88
N LEU A 193 3.48 4.09 2.63
CA LEU A 193 2.47 3.85 3.64
C LEU A 193 3.17 3.49 4.95
N CYS A 194 2.97 4.31 5.97
CA CYS A 194 3.70 4.20 7.22
C CYS A 194 2.85 3.92 8.42
N ALA A 195 1.59 4.34 8.37
CA ALA A 195 0.60 4.12 9.40
C ALA A 195 -0.80 4.11 8.77
N ILE A 196 -1.70 3.47 9.49
CA ILE A 196 -3.10 3.32 9.12
C ILE A 196 -3.89 3.45 10.42
N ASP A 197 -4.67 4.53 10.54
CA ASP A 197 -5.51 4.80 11.70
C ASP A 197 -6.97 4.48 11.40
N TYR A 198 -7.66 3.92 12.40
CA TYR A 198 -9.07 3.53 12.32
C TYR A 198 -9.88 4.31 13.35
N ALA A 199 -10.87 5.07 12.89
CA ALA A 199 -11.87 5.71 13.72
C ALA A 199 -13.26 5.15 13.38
N PRO A 200 -14.27 5.27 14.27
CA PRO A 200 -15.63 4.86 13.94
C PRO A 200 -16.23 5.61 12.74
N SER A 201 -15.61 6.71 12.28
CA SER A 201 -16.05 7.57 11.17
C SER A 201 -15.23 7.41 9.89
N ASP A 202 -13.98 6.95 9.97
CA ASP A 202 -13.03 6.99 8.85
C ASP A 202 -11.84 6.05 9.06
N VAL A 203 -11.12 5.79 7.98
CA VAL A 203 -9.76 5.25 8.02
C VAL A 203 -8.81 6.22 7.36
N VAL A 204 -7.73 6.55 8.07
CA VAL A 204 -6.71 7.47 7.60
C VAL A 204 -5.47 6.68 7.21
N LEU A 205 -5.05 6.83 5.95
CA LEU A 205 -3.79 6.30 5.45
C LEU A 205 -2.73 7.39 5.59
N HIS A 206 -1.76 7.14 6.46
CA HIS A 206 -0.62 8.02 6.65
C HIS A 206 0.52 7.53 5.78
N PHE A 207 1.07 8.47 5.04
CA PHE A 207 2.25 8.24 4.25
C PHE A 207 3.43 8.89 4.97
N ASP A 208 4.38 8.04 5.39
CA ASP A 208 5.63 8.51 6.00
C ASP A 208 6.53 8.85 4.86
N VAL A 209 6.64 10.15 4.77
CA VAL A 209 7.60 10.84 3.98
C VAL A 209 9.00 10.76 4.65
N THR A 210 9.28 9.84 5.60
CA THR A 210 10.52 9.80 6.42
C THR A 210 11.08 8.41 6.79
N ARG A 211 10.71 7.30 6.10
CA ARG A 211 11.09 5.88 6.39
C ARG A 211 12.59 5.60 6.64
N LEU A 212 13.44 6.55 6.34
CA LEU A 212 14.86 6.50 6.51
C LEU A 212 15.33 7.70 7.35
N LYS A 213 16.29 7.47 8.26
CA LYS A 213 16.95 8.55 8.98
C LYS A 213 17.77 9.34 7.98
N THR A 214 17.45 10.62 7.78
CA THR A 214 18.33 11.49 6.99
C THR A 214 19.68 11.62 7.67
N GLU A 215 20.74 11.39 6.90
CA GLU A 215 22.11 11.66 7.31
C GLU A 215 22.66 12.90 6.62
N GLY A 216 21.79 13.67 5.97
CA GLY A 216 22.11 14.92 5.30
C GLY A 216 22.38 14.77 3.81
N VAL A 217 23.04 15.78 3.26
CA VAL A 217 23.37 15.91 1.84
C VAL A 217 24.79 15.42 1.63
N VAL A 218 24.97 14.46 0.74
CA VAL A 218 26.29 13.93 0.36
C VAL A 218 26.98 14.85 -0.65
N GLY A 219 26.18 15.54 -1.45
CA GLY A 219 26.60 16.53 -2.44
C GLY A 219 25.45 16.88 -3.37
N TYR A 220 25.76 17.58 -4.46
CA TYR A 220 24.78 18.11 -5.41
C TYR A 220 25.00 17.50 -6.79
N VAL A 221 23.92 17.02 -7.39
CA VAL A 221 23.91 16.26 -8.65
C VAL A 221 22.88 16.82 -9.62
N TYR A 222 23.01 16.50 -10.91
CA TYR A 222 21.99 16.88 -11.89
C TYR A 222 20.84 15.85 -11.87
N PRO A 223 19.57 16.28 -11.75
CA PRO A 223 18.42 15.37 -11.83
C PRO A 223 18.16 14.86 -13.26
N GLU A 224 18.69 15.55 -14.26
CA GLU A 224 18.54 15.30 -15.71
C GLU A 224 19.92 15.30 -16.42
N PRO A 225 20.05 14.76 -17.65
CA PRO A 225 21.32 14.74 -18.37
C PRO A 225 21.91 16.14 -18.60
N HIS A 226 23.22 16.30 -18.33
CA HIS A 226 23.96 17.56 -18.52
C HIS A 226 25.27 17.32 -19.30
N PRO A 227 25.80 18.26 -20.11
CA PRO A 227 27.09 18.12 -20.78
C PRO A 227 28.22 17.64 -19.84
N GLY A 228 28.94 16.60 -20.27
CA GLY A 228 30.04 15.99 -19.52
C GLY A 228 29.61 15.00 -18.43
N THR A 229 28.32 14.77 -18.22
CA THR A 229 27.80 13.84 -17.21
C THR A 229 27.39 12.48 -17.78
N VAL A 230 27.30 11.47 -16.92
CA VAL A 230 26.78 10.12 -17.19
C VAL A 230 25.74 9.72 -16.15
N ALA A 231 24.89 8.76 -16.48
CA ALA A 231 23.84 8.28 -15.57
C ALA A 231 24.44 7.46 -14.42
N LEU A 232 24.11 7.83 -13.18
CA LEU A 232 24.29 6.97 -12.02
C LEU A 232 23.05 6.07 -11.89
N THR A 233 23.22 4.78 -12.12
CA THR A 233 22.12 3.80 -12.10
C THR A 233 22.01 3.10 -10.75
N ARG A 234 20.79 2.82 -10.29
CA ARG A 234 20.51 2.07 -9.05
C ARG A 234 20.06 0.65 -9.37
N TRP A 235 20.62 -0.30 -8.62
CA TRP A 235 20.42 -1.73 -8.80
C TRP A 235 20.14 -2.39 -7.46
N PHE A 236 19.08 -3.19 -7.38
CA PHE A 236 18.68 -3.91 -6.17
C PHE A 236 19.06 -5.39 -6.27
N HIS A 237 19.70 -5.94 -5.24
CA HIS A 237 19.99 -7.37 -5.18
C HIS A 237 18.91 -8.09 -4.34
N PRO A 238 17.85 -8.68 -4.90
CA PRO A 238 16.71 -9.21 -4.13
C PRO A 238 17.05 -10.25 -3.05
N ARG A 239 18.08 -11.08 -3.26
CA ARG A 239 18.49 -12.07 -2.24
C ARG A 239 19.31 -11.48 -1.08
N GLN A 240 20.08 -10.42 -1.34
CA GLN A 240 20.96 -9.81 -0.35
C GLN A 240 20.31 -8.57 0.28
N GLY A 241 19.45 -7.87 -0.46
CA GLY A 241 18.61 -6.77 -0.02
C GLY A 241 19.32 -5.41 0.04
N HIS A 242 20.49 -5.27 -0.60
CA HIS A 242 21.20 -4.01 -0.70
C HIS A 242 21.11 -3.41 -2.11
N HIS A 243 21.42 -2.12 -2.21
CA HIS A 243 21.49 -1.38 -3.46
C HIS A 243 22.93 -1.16 -3.89
N LEU A 244 23.14 -1.07 -5.20
CA LEU A 244 24.38 -0.62 -5.81
C LEU A 244 24.08 0.57 -6.71
N TYR A 245 24.89 1.63 -6.57
CA TYR A 245 24.87 2.82 -7.43
C TYR A 245 26.15 2.82 -8.27
N THR A 246 26.01 2.84 -9.60
CA THR A 246 27.17 2.72 -10.50
C THR A 246 26.93 3.41 -11.84
N VAL A 247 28.02 3.92 -12.43
CA VAL A 247 28.08 4.43 -13.81
C VAL A 247 28.50 3.34 -14.81
N THR A 248 28.89 2.16 -14.33
CA THR A 248 29.27 0.98 -15.12
C THR A 248 28.42 -0.24 -14.71
N PRO A 249 27.18 -0.37 -15.20
CA PRO A 249 26.26 -1.44 -14.78
C PRO A 249 26.46 -2.79 -15.51
N GLU A 250 27.47 -2.91 -16.38
CA GLU A 250 27.65 -4.05 -17.26
C GLU A 250 27.79 -5.38 -16.49
N GLY A 251 26.91 -6.34 -16.78
CA GLY A 251 26.97 -7.69 -16.21
C GLY A 251 26.37 -7.84 -14.81
N LEU A 252 25.75 -6.82 -14.23
CA LEU A 252 25.10 -6.90 -12.91
C LEU A 252 23.90 -7.86 -12.87
N GLU A 253 23.15 -7.99 -13.96
CA GLU A 253 22.03 -8.94 -14.06
C GLU A 253 22.51 -10.39 -13.87
N ARG A 254 23.65 -10.74 -14.48
CA ARG A 254 24.29 -12.06 -14.32
C ARG A 254 24.76 -12.32 -12.89
N GLN A 255 24.91 -11.26 -12.09
CA GLN A 255 25.24 -11.31 -10.66
C GLN A 255 24.00 -11.29 -9.77
N GLY A 256 22.79 -11.31 -10.34
CA GLY A 256 21.53 -11.38 -9.61
C GLY A 256 20.96 -10.04 -9.16
N TYR A 257 21.45 -8.92 -9.70
CA TYR A 257 20.82 -7.62 -9.50
C TYR A 257 19.65 -7.40 -10.46
N VAL A 258 18.69 -6.59 -10.00
CA VAL A 258 17.56 -6.07 -10.78
C VAL A 258 17.75 -4.56 -10.89
N SER A 259 17.75 -4.04 -12.11
CA SER A 259 17.80 -2.59 -12.33
C SER A 259 16.56 -1.92 -11.76
N GLU A 260 16.76 -0.81 -11.05
CA GLU A 260 15.68 0.07 -10.58
C GLU A 260 15.70 1.43 -11.31
N GLY A 261 16.55 1.57 -12.34
CA GLY A 261 16.61 2.74 -13.21
C GLY A 261 17.73 3.72 -12.87
N VAL A 262 17.66 4.89 -13.51
CA VAL A 262 18.59 6.02 -13.30
C VAL A 262 18.22 6.75 -12.01
N SER A 263 19.21 7.05 -11.17
CA SER A 263 19.01 7.82 -9.94
C SER A 263 19.31 9.30 -10.10
N CYS A 264 20.37 9.66 -10.84
CA CYS A 264 20.80 11.03 -11.15
C CYS A 264 21.91 11.02 -12.21
N TYR A 265 22.46 12.19 -12.55
CA TYR A 265 23.57 12.38 -13.49
C TYR A 265 24.79 13.03 -12.81
N VAL A 266 25.97 12.48 -13.07
CA VAL A 266 27.22 12.75 -12.35
C VAL A 266 28.40 12.82 -13.32
N TYR A 267 29.53 13.42 -12.93
CA TYR A 267 30.74 13.42 -13.77
C TYR A 267 31.50 12.08 -13.62
N PRO A 268 31.90 11.44 -14.73
CA PRO A 268 32.67 10.19 -14.68
C PRO A 268 34.16 10.42 -14.34
N SER A 269 34.65 11.66 -14.47
CA SER A 269 36.05 12.03 -14.28
C SER A 269 36.20 13.46 -13.73
N ALA A 270 37.42 13.80 -13.30
CA ALA A 270 37.77 15.10 -12.73
C ALA A 270 37.29 16.25 -13.61
N THR A 271 36.41 17.07 -13.04
CA THR A 271 35.86 18.27 -13.66
C THR A 271 36.01 19.43 -12.67
N GLU A 272 36.23 20.63 -13.18
CA GLU A 272 36.44 21.82 -12.35
C GLU A 272 35.31 22.01 -11.32
N GLY A 273 35.69 22.24 -10.05
CA GLY A 273 34.75 22.47 -8.95
C GLY A 273 34.04 21.23 -8.39
N THR A 274 34.32 20.03 -8.89
CA THR A 274 33.74 18.77 -8.39
C THR A 274 34.62 18.07 -7.36
N VAL A 275 34.01 17.25 -6.51
CA VAL A 275 34.70 16.38 -5.54
C VAL A 275 34.35 14.91 -5.79
N PRO A 276 35.24 13.95 -5.45
CA PRO A 276 34.94 12.53 -5.60
C PRO A 276 33.84 12.06 -4.64
N LEU A 277 32.92 11.23 -5.14
CA LEU A 277 32.09 10.35 -4.34
C LEU A 277 32.77 8.98 -4.26
N TYR A 278 33.33 8.64 -3.10
CA TYR A 278 34.01 7.37 -2.88
C TYR A 278 33.01 6.25 -2.62
N ARG A 279 33.28 5.06 -3.17
CA ARG A 279 32.57 3.83 -2.81
C ARG A 279 33.40 3.05 -1.81
N TRP A 280 32.73 2.57 -0.77
CA TRP A 280 33.27 1.69 0.26
C TRP A 280 32.50 0.38 0.24
N ARG A 281 33.18 -0.75 0.12
CA ARG A 281 32.54 -2.07 -0.02
C ARG A 281 32.66 -2.87 1.27
N SER A 282 31.57 -3.50 1.67
CA SER A 282 31.54 -4.52 2.73
C SER A 282 30.82 -5.79 2.25
N ARG A 283 30.70 -6.80 3.11
CA ARG A 283 29.83 -7.96 2.87
C ARG A 283 28.33 -7.63 2.99
N LYS A 284 27.98 -6.45 3.50
CA LYS A 284 26.61 -6.06 3.87
C LYS A 284 25.96 -5.20 2.79
N GLU A 285 26.66 -4.17 2.36
CA GLU A 285 26.28 -3.23 1.31
C GLU A 285 27.48 -2.39 0.85
N PRO A 286 27.38 -1.73 -0.31
CA PRO A 286 28.18 -0.55 -0.64
C PRO A 286 27.76 0.68 0.18
N PHE A 287 28.72 1.52 0.54
CA PHE A 287 28.54 2.81 1.19
C PHE A 287 29.19 3.92 0.36
N TYR A 288 28.59 5.11 0.32
CA TYR A 288 29.04 6.23 -0.52
C TYR A 288 29.19 7.50 0.31
N THR A 289 30.31 8.18 0.12
CA THR A 289 30.66 9.41 0.84
C THR A 289 31.68 10.23 0.07
N THR A 290 31.67 11.55 0.26
CA THR A 290 32.72 12.45 -0.22
C THR A 290 33.94 12.50 0.70
N ALA A 291 33.86 11.91 1.90
CA ALA A 291 34.97 11.82 2.82
C ALA A 291 35.98 10.75 2.37
N PRO A 292 37.25 11.09 2.09
CA PRO A 292 38.25 10.13 1.61
C PRO A 292 38.64 9.08 2.65
N ASP A 293 38.33 9.30 3.93
CA ASP A 293 38.54 8.35 5.03
C ASP A 293 37.33 7.43 5.29
N GLY A 294 36.25 7.60 4.52
CA GLY A 294 35.05 6.78 4.61
C GLY A 294 34.17 7.08 5.81
N GLU A 295 34.32 8.23 6.47
CA GLU A 295 33.55 8.56 7.68
C GLU A 295 33.69 7.51 8.81
N GLY A 296 34.86 6.86 8.87
CA GLY A 296 35.14 5.83 9.88
C GLY A 296 34.54 4.45 9.58
N VAL A 297 33.86 4.23 8.45
CA VAL A 297 33.31 2.90 8.06
C VAL A 297 34.39 1.84 7.87
N ALA A 298 35.66 2.24 7.67
CA ALA A 298 36.80 1.33 7.68
C ALA A 298 36.91 0.52 8.99
N ARG A 299 36.61 1.14 10.14
CA ARG A 299 36.56 0.46 11.44
C ARG A 299 35.41 -0.54 11.54
N ALA A 300 34.37 -0.36 10.72
CA ALA A 300 33.24 -1.27 10.57
C ALA A 300 33.47 -2.36 9.50
N GLY A 301 34.69 -2.53 9.02
CA GLY A 301 35.06 -3.61 8.08
C GLY A 301 34.81 -3.31 6.61
N TYR A 302 34.50 -2.05 6.27
CA TYR A 302 34.45 -1.62 4.88
C TYR A 302 35.86 -1.43 4.32
N ARG A 303 36.02 -1.68 3.02
CA ARG A 303 37.25 -1.40 2.28
C ARG A 303 36.97 -0.37 1.19
N SER A 304 37.92 0.54 0.97
CA SER A 304 37.82 1.48 -0.14
C SER A 304 37.76 0.72 -1.46
N ASP A 305 36.84 1.16 -2.32
CA ASP A 305 36.58 0.61 -3.65
C ASP A 305 36.74 1.68 -4.73
N GLY A 306 37.51 2.73 -4.41
CA GLY A 306 37.84 3.83 -5.30
C GLY A 306 36.74 4.88 -5.44
N ILE A 307 36.88 5.71 -6.47
CA ILE A 307 35.96 6.77 -6.82
C ILE A 307 34.81 6.16 -7.63
N ALA A 308 33.57 6.35 -7.18
CA ALA A 308 32.38 5.91 -7.90
C ALA A 308 32.02 6.86 -9.05
N CYS A 309 32.11 8.16 -8.78
CA CYS A 309 31.85 9.28 -9.67
C CYS A 309 32.28 10.60 -8.99
N LEU A 310 32.02 11.73 -9.63
CA LEU A 310 32.21 13.05 -9.04
C LEU A 310 30.91 13.87 -9.05
N LEU A 311 30.75 14.70 -8.04
CA LEU A 311 29.60 15.57 -7.80
C LEU A 311 30.06 16.94 -7.26
N TYR A 312 29.17 17.93 -7.18
CA TYR A 312 29.52 19.22 -6.58
C TYR A 312 29.38 19.16 -5.04
N PRO A 313 30.34 19.68 -4.26
CA PRO A 313 30.23 19.69 -2.79
C PRO A 313 29.16 20.69 -2.30
N ASP A 314 28.93 21.75 -3.07
CA ASP A 314 27.99 22.83 -2.79
C ASP A 314 26.99 22.98 -3.94
N GLU A 315 25.88 23.67 -3.67
CA GLU A 315 24.86 23.96 -4.68
C GLU A 315 25.45 24.73 -5.87
N LYS A 316 25.15 24.27 -7.08
CA LYS A 316 25.47 24.91 -8.36
C LYS A 316 24.19 25.06 -9.19
N PRO A 317 24.18 25.95 -10.21
CA PRO A 317 23.06 26.02 -11.14
C PRO A 317 22.65 24.63 -11.65
N ASP A 318 21.34 24.37 -11.65
CA ASP A 318 20.69 23.14 -12.14
C ASP A 318 20.97 21.85 -11.36
N THR A 319 21.50 21.96 -10.14
CA THR A 319 21.75 20.80 -9.27
C THR A 319 20.76 20.68 -8.12
N VAL A 320 20.52 19.46 -7.65
CA VAL A 320 19.69 19.15 -6.47
C VAL A 320 20.50 18.34 -5.45
N PRO A 321 20.18 18.43 -4.15
CA PRO A 321 20.86 17.63 -3.13
C PRO A 321 20.65 16.13 -3.35
N LEU A 322 21.74 15.37 -3.31
CA LEU A 322 21.74 13.93 -3.13
C LEU A 322 21.73 13.62 -1.63
N TYR A 323 20.57 13.20 -1.13
CA TYR A 323 20.39 12.85 0.27
C TYR A 323 20.89 11.42 0.53
N ARG A 324 21.59 11.24 1.65
CA ARG A 324 21.83 9.92 2.23
C ARG A 324 20.87 9.67 3.36
N PHE A 325 20.42 8.43 3.39
CA PHE A 325 19.41 7.98 4.30
C PHE A 325 19.82 6.64 4.87
N LEU A 326 19.89 6.55 6.19
CA LEU A 326 20.12 5.30 6.89
C LEU A 326 18.78 4.65 7.20
N ASN A 327 18.61 3.40 6.80
CA ASN A 327 17.61 2.53 7.37
C ASN A 327 18.17 1.97 8.69
N PRO A 328 17.74 2.47 9.86
CA PRO A 328 18.31 2.04 11.14
C PRO A 328 18.05 0.55 11.45
N ARG A 329 17.10 -0.09 10.74
CA ARG A 329 16.67 -1.48 11.03
C ARG A 329 17.64 -2.51 10.49
N ASN A 330 18.10 -2.30 9.26
CA ASN A 330 19.09 -3.19 8.64
C ASN A 330 20.46 -2.51 8.55
N GLY A 331 20.57 -1.25 8.98
CA GLY A 331 21.75 -0.40 8.86
C GLY A 331 22.22 -0.26 7.41
N ARG A 332 21.27 -0.25 6.46
CA ARG A 332 21.54 -0.04 5.04
C ARG A 332 21.31 1.40 4.64
N HIS A 333 22.09 1.87 3.69
CA HIS A 333 21.98 3.22 3.18
C HIS A 333 21.19 3.24 1.87
N PHE A 334 20.44 4.31 1.73
CA PHE A 334 19.70 4.65 0.52
C PHE A 334 20.10 6.06 0.10
N TYR A 335 20.22 6.28 -1.20
CA TYR A 335 20.66 7.54 -1.77
C TYR A 335 19.62 7.99 -2.77
N THR A 336 19.12 9.20 -2.61
CA THR A 336 18.06 9.71 -3.46
C THR A 336 18.08 11.23 -3.48
N MET A 337 17.59 11.81 -4.56
CA MET A 337 17.34 13.25 -4.64
C MET A 337 16.05 13.67 -3.93
N HIS A 338 15.26 12.71 -3.41
CA HIS A 338 14.03 12.99 -2.68
C HIS A 338 14.28 13.23 -1.19
N LYS A 339 13.87 14.41 -0.71
CA LYS A 339 14.01 14.85 0.69
C LYS A 339 13.34 13.93 1.73
N TYR A 340 12.47 13.03 1.29
CA TYR A 340 11.56 12.24 2.11
C TYR A 340 11.66 10.71 1.92
N ALA A 341 12.69 10.21 1.23
CA ALA A 341 13.01 8.78 1.25
C ALA A 341 11.86 7.81 0.83
N GLU A 342 10.87 8.30 0.08
CA GLU A 342 9.49 7.79 0.08
C GLU A 342 9.22 6.40 -0.49
N PHE A 343 10.23 5.60 -0.84
CA PHE A 343 10.03 4.21 -1.30
C PHE A 343 11.19 3.31 -0.92
N ALA A 344 11.68 3.40 0.32
CA ALA A 344 12.80 2.58 0.78
C ALA A 344 12.46 1.08 0.90
N LYS A 345 12.32 0.37 -0.23
CA LYS A 345 12.46 -1.08 -0.31
C LYS A 345 13.84 -1.50 0.16
#